data_AF-A0A8X6I7X8-F1
#
_entry.id   AF-A0A8X6I7X8-F1
#
_cell.length_a   1.000
_cell.length_b   1.000
_cell.length_c   1.000
_cell.angle_alpha   90.00
_cell.angle_beta   90.00
_cell.angle_gamma   90.00
#
_symmetry.space_group_name_H-M   'P 1'
#
loop_
_entity.id
_entity.type
_entity.pdbx_description
1 polymer ?
#
loop_
_entity_poly.entity_id
_entity_poly.type
_entity_poly.pdbx_seq_one_letter_code
_entity_poly.pdbx_strand_id
1 'polypeptide(L)'
;MKSSKTNENFWLYGKHTCMSALKNKNRRCIELLATENFYREHEKEVRQCVDSKGIKVRLVENKILNDVLPKGANHQGIALNVAPILYNLSIEEIAESSNDSSTIVILDQVTDTHNIGSILRTSACFNVNALVLPHNHSPSENASIAKAASGALDIVPLIYVIPIPITRQTDGQRWKKSHNEVKSIARAFFITSIMFGSMALYGNITKRDLTSMGSFLRMGVWGLIIASVVNLFLGSGPLDFAVSFISVIVFTLKTASDAQRIKDVYYKYNDGSETATTKLAILGATSLYLDFINIFLSLLRLLNNRD
;
A
#
# COMPACT_ATOMS: atom_id res chain seq x y z
N MET A 1 -20.02 -9.51 17.87
CA MET A 1 -20.91 -8.42 17.42
C MET A 1 -20.77 -8.30 15.91
N LYS A 2 -21.84 -8.60 15.14
CA LYS A 2 -21.85 -8.50 13.69
C LYS A 2 -21.81 -7.02 13.30
N SER A 3 -20.67 -6.56 12.82
CA SER A 3 -20.47 -5.18 12.37
C SER A 3 -20.63 -5.15 10.84
N SER A 4 -21.86 -4.95 10.36
CA SER A 4 -22.13 -4.86 8.92
C SER A 4 -21.75 -3.47 8.41
N LYS A 5 -20.54 -3.33 7.89
CA LYS A 5 -20.18 -2.22 7.02
C LYS A 5 -21.04 -2.32 5.76
N THR A 6 -22.12 -1.53 5.76
CA THR A 6 -23.05 -1.21 4.65
C THR A 6 -23.53 -2.39 3.81
N ASN A 7 -24.75 -2.86 4.06
CA ASN A 7 -25.51 -3.79 3.19
C ASN A 7 -26.02 -3.13 1.88
N GLU A 8 -25.47 -1.98 1.50
CA GLU A 8 -25.92 -1.24 0.34
C GLU A 8 -25.31 -1.84 -0.92
N ASN A 9 -26.18 -2.10 -1.89
CA ASN A 9 -25.74 -2.59 -3.19
C ASN A 9 -24.98 -1.49 -3.92
N PHE A 10 -24.00 -1.86 -4.71
CA PHE A 10 -23.19 -0.93 -5.49
C PHE A 10 -22.91 -1.48 -6.89
N TRP A 11 -22.52 -0.58 -7.79
CA TRP A 11 -22.26 -0.91 -9.18
C TRP A 11 -20.78 -1.22 -9.42
N LEU A 12 -20.49 -2.44 -9.82
CA LEU A 12 -19.22 -2.82 -10.43
C LEU A 12 -19.19 -2.41 -11.90
N TYR A 13 -18.00 -2.13 -12.42
CA TYR A 13 -17.81 -1.74 -13.81
C TYR A 13 -16.47 -2.21 -14.39
N GLY A 14 -16.45 -2.42 -15.71
CA GLY A 14 -15.33 -3.00 -16.44
C GLY A 14 -15.40 -4.52 -16.55
N LYS A 15 -14.91 -5.04 -17.68
CA LYS A 15 -15.06 -6.46 -18.07
C LYS A 15 -14.58 -7.42 -16.98
N HIS A 16 -13.31 -7.33 -16.57
CA HIS A 16 -12.73 -8.29 -15.63
C HIS A 16 -13.43 -8.30 -14.28
N THR A 17 -13.77 -7.12 -13.77
CA THR A 17 -14.46 -6.96 -12.48
C THR A 17 -15.86 -7.60 -12.54
N CYS A 18 -16.66 -7.25 -13.55
CA CYS A 18 -18.02 -7.77 -13.69
C CYS A 18 -18.02 -9.27 -13.97
N MET A 19 -17.14 -9.76 -14.85
CA MET A 19 -17.09 -11.19 -15.18
C MET A 19 -16.59 -12.05 -14.01
N SER A 20 -15.63 -11.55 -13.21
CA SER A 20 -15.18 -12.25 -12.00
C SER A 20 -16.30 -12.35 -10.96
N ALA A 21 -17.02 -11.25 -10.72
CA ALA A 21 -18.20 -11.21 -9.85
C ALA A 21 -19.32 -12.16 -10.31
N LEU A 22 -19.57 -12.24 -11.62
CA LEU A 22 -20.54 -13.19 -12.20
C LEU A 22 -20.15 -14.65 -12.01
N LYS A 23 -18.84 -14.98 -12.01
CA LYS A 23 -18.34 -16.34 -11.79
C LYS A 23 -18.30 -16.73 -10.31
N ASN A 24 -18.20 -15.75 -9.42
CA ASN A 24 -18.12 -15.98 -7.99
C ASN A 24 -19.48 -16.46 -7.42
N LYS A 25 -19.54 -17.70 -6.93
CA LYS A 25 -20.77 -18.30 -6.39
C LYS A 25 -21.29 -17.58 -5.15
N ASN A 26 -20.41 -17.00 -4.34
CA ASN A 26 -20.77 -16.32 -3.10
C ASN A 26 -21.24 -14.87 -3.34
N ARG A 27 -20.95 -14.30 -4.52
CA ARG A 27 -21.38 -12.95 -4.89
C ARG A 27 -22.85 -12.92 -5.26
N ARG A 28 -23.66 -12.16 -4.52
CA ARG A 28 -25.05 -11.88 -4.90
C ARG A 28 -25.08 -10.79 -5.98
N CYS A 29 -25.42 -11.19 -7.19
CA CYS A 29 -25.61 -10.31 -8.35
C CYS A 29 -27.09 -9.99 -8.50
N ILE A 30 -27.42 -8.73 -8.84
CA ILE A 30 -28.81 -8.23 -8.86
C ILE A 30 -29.27 -7.93 -10.29
N GLU A 31 -28.52 -7.10 -11.00
CA GLU A 31 -28.85 -6.69 -12.38
C GLU A 31 -27.55 -6.44 -13.16
N LEU A 32 -27.52 -6.92 -14.41
CA LEU A 32 -26.43 -6.65 -15.34
C LEU A 32 -26.90 -5.63 -16.39
N LEU A 33 -26.19 -4.51 -16.50
CA LEU A 33 -26.32 -3.55 -17.60
C LEU A 33 -25.20 -3.80 -18.60
N ALA A 34 -25.55 -3.96 -19.87
CA ALA A 34 -24.56 -4.14 -20.94
C ALA A 34 -24.94 -3.34 -22.17
N THR A 35 -23.95 -2.84 -22.91
CA THR A 35 -24.17 -2.31 -24.25
C THR A 35 -24.39 -3.45 -25.25
N GLU A 36 -25.13 -3.16 -26.32
CA GLU A 36 -25.39 -4.12 -27.41
C GLU A 36 -24.08 -4.72 -27.96
N ASN A 37 -23.07 -3.86 -28.21
CA ASN A 37 -21.77 -4.27 -28.72
C ASN A 37 -21.05 -5.21 -27.76
N PHE A 38 -20.99 -4.85 -26.48
CA PHE A 38 -20.35 -5.68 -25.46
C PHE A 38 -21.03 -7.05 -25.34
N TYR A 39 -22.37 -7.05 -25.30
CA TYR A 39 -23.16 -8.26 -25.14
C TYR A 39 -22.98 -9.21 -26.32
N ARG A 40 -22.99 -8.72 -27.56
CA ARG A 40 -22.75 -9.54 -28.75
C ARG A 40 -21.36 -10.18 -28.76
N GLU A 41 -20.33 -9.44 -28.36
CA GLU A 41 -18.96 -9.95 -28.33
C GLU A 41 -18.75 -11.03 -27.25
N HIS A 42 -19.46 -10.94 -26.13
CA HIS A 42 -19.28 -11.81 -24.96
C HIS A 42 -20.50 -12.68 -24.63
N GLU A 43 -21.40 -12.87 -25.59
CA GLU A 43 -22.74 -13.44 -25.37
C GLU A 43 -22.68 -14.79 -24.64
N LYS A 44 -21.83 -15.70 -25.13
CA LYS A 44 -21.70 -17.06 -24.56
C LYS A 44 -21.31 -17.05 -23.08
N GLU A 45 -20.30 -16.25 -22.74
CA GLU A 45 -19.75 -16.19 -21.38
C GLU A 45 -20.73 -15.50 -20.42
N VAL A 46 -21.33 -14.40 -20.87
CA VAL A 46 -22.33 -13.65 -20.10
C VAL A 46 -23.55 -14.53 -19.85
N ARG A 47 -24.11 -15.15 -20.89
CA ARG A 47 -25.32 -15.99 -20.80
C ARG A 47 -25.12 -17.17 -19.86
N GLN A 48 -23.98 -17.87 -19.95
CA GLN A 48 -23.66 -18.96 -19.03
C GLN A 48 -23.69 -18.52 -17.56
N CYS A 49 -23.06 -17.38 -17.24
CA CYS A 49 -23.01 -16.91 -15.85
C CYS A 49 -24.37 -16.35 -15.39
N VAL A 50 -25.05 -15.59 -16.25
CA VAL A 50 -26.36 -15.00 -16.01
C VAL A 50 -27.41 -16.07 -15.74
N ASP A 51 -27.49 -17.10 -16.58
CA ASP A 51 -28.45 -18.20 -16.46
C ASP A 51 -28.21 -18.98 -15.16
N SER A 52 -26.93 -19.22 -14.80
CA SER A 52 -26.58 -19.90 -13.55
C SER A 52 -26.99 -19.15 -12.28
N LYS A 53 -27.09 -17.82 -12.35
CA LYS A 53 -27.47 -16.94 -11.22
C LYS A 53 -28.91 -16.45 -11.30
N GLY A 54 -29.60 -16.66 -12.42
CA GLY A 54 -30.95 -16.17 -12.66
C GLY A 54 -31.09 -14.64 -12.65
N ILE A 55 -30.07 -13.91 -13.12
CA ILE A 55 -30.08 -12.44 -13.12
C ILE A 55 -30.64 -11.86 -14.43
N LYS A 56 -31.22 -10.66 -14.36
CA LYS A 56 -31.70 -9.95 -15.56
C LYS A 56 -30.56 -9.21 -16.25
N VAL A 57 -30.46 -9.38 -17.56
CA VAL A 57 -29.60 -8.55 -18.43
C VAL A 57 -30.45 -7.46 -19.07
N ARG A 58 -30.03 -6.21 -18.92
CA ARG A 58 -30.65 -5.05 -19.58
C ARG A 58 -29.66 -4.43 -20.55
N LEU A 59 -30.04 -4.43 -21.81
CA LEU A 59 -29.28 -3.78 -22.87
C LEU A 59 -29.52 -2.26 -22.79
N VAL A 60 -28.45 -1.49 -22.70
CA VAL A 60 -28.48 -0.04 -22.48
C VAL A 60 -27.47 0.70 -23.36
N GLU A 61 -27.71 1.99 -23.57
CA GLU A 61 -26.74 2.87 -24.22
C GLU A 61 -25.63 3.30 -23.26
N ASN A 62 -24.48 3.72 -23.80
CA ASN A 62 -23.36 4.24 -23.01
C ASN A 62 -23.77 5.42 -22.10
N LYS A 63 -24.74 6.24 -22.53
CA LYS A 63 -25.26 7.35 -21.74
C LYS A 63 -25.80 6.89 -20.39
N ILE A 64 -26.60 5.83 -20.38
CA ILE A 64 -27.18 5.27 -19.15
C ILE A 64 -26.08 4.75 -18.22
N LEU A 65 -25.04 4.09 -18.76
CA LEU A 65 -23.90 3.64 -17.95
C LEU A 65 -23.14 4.83 -17.33
N ASN A 66 -22.92 5.90 -18.09
CA ASN A 66 -22.27 7.11 -17.61
C ASN A 66 -23.09 7.85 -16.54
N ASP A 67 -24.42 7.75 -16.59
CA ASP A 67 -25.32 8.38 -15.62
C ASP A 67 -25.39 7.60 -14.30
N VAL A 68 -25.29 6.26 -14.36
CA VAL A 68 -25.39 5.37 -13.17
C VAL A 68 -24.05 5.20 -12.45
N LEU A 69 -22.94 5.29 -13.17
CA LEU A 69 -21.60 5.06 -12.64
C LEU A 69 -20.89 6.36 -12.21
N PRO A 70 -19.83 6.26 -11.39
CA PRO A 70 -19.00 7.42 -11.05
C PRO A 70 -18.47 8.13 -12.30
N LYS A 71 -18.38 9.46 -12.26
CA LYS A 71 -17.85 10.26 -13.37
C LYS A 71 -16.45 9.78 -13.77
N GLY A 72 -16.25 9.53 -15.06
CA GLY A 72 -14.98 9.03 -15.61
C GLY A 72 -14.74 7.53 -15.41
N ALA A 73 -15.74 6.76 -14.95
CA ALA A 73 -15.61 5.32 -14.83
C ALA A 73 -15.36 4.65 -16.21
N ASN A 74 -14.22 3.98 -16.35
CA ASN A 74 -13.94 3.15 -17.53
C ASN A 74 -14.71 1.82 -17.43
N HIS A 75 -15.97 1.86 -17.83
CA HIS A 75 -16.94 0.77 -17.71
C HIS A 75 -16.84 -0.27 -18.84
N GLN A 76 -16.22 0.04 -19.97
CA GLN A 76 -16.02 -0.88 -21.10
C GLN A 76 -17.34 -1.52 -21.60
N GLY A 77 -18.43 -0.77 -21.55
CA GLY A 77 -19.76 -1.22 -21.99
C GLY A 77 -20.49 -2.20 -21.07
N ILE A 78 -20.05 -2.39 -19.81
CA ILE A 78 -20.68 -3.29 -18.84
C ILE A 78 -20.70 -2.69 -17.42
N ALA A 79 -21.81 -2.89 -16.70
CA ALA A 79 -21.93 -2.61 -15.27
C ALA A 79 -22.79 -3.68 -14.57
N LEU A 80 -22.43 -4.04 -13.35
CA LEU A 80 -23.12 -5.08 -12.58
C LEU A 80 -23.48 -4.57 -11.19
N ASN A 81 -24.76 -4.59 -10.85
CA ASN A 81 -25.23 -4.26 -9.51
C ASN A 81 -25.05 -5.49 -8.60
N VAL A 82 -24.29 -5.32 -7.53
CA VAL A 82 -23.98 -6.40 -6.59
C VAL A 82 -24.20 -5.97 -5.15
N ALA A 83 -24.47 -6.96 -4.29
CA ALA A 83 -24.30 -6.78 -2.86
C ALA A 83 -22.82 -7.06 -2.48
N PRO A 84 -22.28 -6.37 -1.45
CA PRO A 84 -20.97 -6.69 -0.91
C PRO A 84 -20.93 -8.13 -0.39
N ILE A 85 -19.79 -8.80 -0.49
CA ILE A 85 -19.64 -10.12 0.13
C ILE A 85 -19.32 -9.91 1.60
N LEU A 86 -20.25 -10.35 2.44
CA LEU A 86 -20.03 -10.45 3.86
C LEU A 86 -19.46 -11.83 4.18
N TYR A 87 -18.13 -11.94 4.17
CA TYR A 87 -17.47 -13.09 4.75
C TYR A 87 -17.67 -13.02 6.27
N ASN A 88 -18.44 -13.96 6.82
CA ASN A 88 -18.53 -14.18 8.27
C ASN A 88 -17.48 -15.22 8.73
N LEU A 89 -16.39 -15.37 7.97
CA LEU A 89 -15.31 -16.29 8.28
C LEU A 89 -14.45 -15.69 9.39
N SER A 90 -14.26 -16.46 10.45
CA SER A 90 -13.23 -16.23 11.44
C SER A 90 -11.84 -16.57 10.88
N ILE A 91 -10.79 -15.99 11.46
CA ILE A 91 -9.41 -16.27 11.02
C ILE A 91 -9.09 -17.76 11.24
N GLU A 92 -9.66 -18.32 12.30
CA GLU A 92 -9.54 -19.72 12.71
C GLU A 92 -10.13 -20.65 11.65
N GLU A 93 -11.33 -20.38 11.14
CA GLU A 93 -11.95 -21.18 10.07
C GLU A 93 -11.13 -21.18 8.77
N ILE A 94 -10.43 -20.08 8.47
CA ILE A 94 -9.55 -20.01 7.29
C ILE A 94 -8.32 -20.88 7.50
N ALA A 95 -7.71 -20.79 8.67
CA ALA A 95 -6.54 -21.59 9.04
C ALA A 95 -6.87 -23.10 9.06
N GLU A 96 -8.06 -23.48 9.53
CA GLU A 96 -8.53 -24.86 9.58
C GLU A 96 -8.89 -25.43 8.20
N SER A 97 -9.29 -24.57 7.26
CA SER A 97 -9.64 -24.99 5.89
C SER A 97 -8.44 -25.36 5.01
N SER A 98 -7.21 -25.08 5.45
CA SER A 98 -5.98 -25.41 4.71
C SER A 98 -5.32 -26.68 5.24
N ASN A 99 -5.12 -27.67 4.38
CA ASN A 99 -4.55 -28.97 4.76
C ASN A 99 -3.04 -28.97 5.07
N ASP A 100 -2.29 -27.92 4.66
CA ASP A 100 -0.82 -27.85 4.86
C ASP A 100 -0.34 -26.49 5.40
N SER A 101 -0.72 -25.39 4.74
CA SER A 101 -0.36 -24.03 5.16
C SER A 101 -1.38 -23.00 4.67
N SER A 102 -1.71 -22.05 5.54
CA SER A 102 -2.54 -20.90 5.21
C SER A 102 -1.67 -19.64 5.16
N THR A 103 -1.72 -18.91 4.05
CA THR A 103 -1.13 -17.58 3.94
C THR A 103 -2.24 -16.54 4.04
N ILE A 104 -2.20 -15.73 5.10
CA ILE A 104 -3.13 -14.62 5.32
C ILE A 104 -2.35 -13.32 5.28
N VAL A 105 -2.85 -12.33 4.56
CA VAL A 105 -2.27 -10.99 4.53
C VAL A 105 -3.11 -10.07 5.40
N ILE A 106 -2.50 -9.44 6.40
CA ILE A 106 -3.16 -8.47 7.28
C ILE A 106 -2.70 -7.07 6.89
N LEU A 107 -3.65 -6.20 6.57
CA LEU A 107 -3.40 -4.80 6.26
C LEU A 107 -3.82 -3.94 7.45
N ASP A 108 -2.85 -3.39 8.16
CA ASP A 108 -3.13 -2.41 9.21
C ASP A 108 -3.15 -1.00 8.61
N GLN A 109 -4.28 -0.31 8.75
CA GLN A 109 -4.47 1.10 8.36
C GLN A 109 -4.20 1.45 6.88
N VAL A 110 -4.35 0.49 5.95
CA VAL A 110 -4.38 0.81 4.51
C VAL A 110 -5.74 1.42 4.16
N THR A 111 -5.73 2.71 3.83
CA THR A 111 -6.95 3.49 3.54
C THR A 111 -7.21 3.67 2.04
N ASP A 112 -6.16 3.65 1.22
CA ASP A 112 -6.25 3.87 -0.21
C ASP A 112 -6.83 2.64 -0.95
N THR A 113 -7.92 2.83 -1.68
CA THR A 113 -8.63 1.76 -2.38
C THR A 113 -7.82 1.15 -3.53
N HIS A 114 -6.95 1.94 -4.16
CA HIS A 114 -6.10 1.48 -5.27
C HIS A 114 -4.96 0.59 -4.75
N ASN A 115 -4.37 0.94 -3.60
CA ASN A 115 -3.39 0.09 -2.92
C ASN A 115 -4.01 -1.24 -2.49
N ILE A 116 -5.20 -1.22 -1.89
CA ILE A 116 -5.93 -2.46 -1.53
C ILE A 116 -6.19 -3.31 -2.76
N GLY A 117 -6.65 -2.71 -3.87
CA GLY A 117 -6.88 -3.43 -5.11
C GLY A 117 -5.60 -4.03 -5.71
N SER A 118 -4.49 -3.31 -5.63
CA SER A 118 -3.18 -3.79 -6.10
C SER A 118 -2.68 -4.97 -5.27
N ILE A 119 -2.83 -4.89 -3.94
CA ILE A 119 -2.52 -5.98 -3.02
C ILE A 119 -3.41 -7.19 -3.30
N LEU A 120 -4.72 -7.01 -3.51
CA LEU A 120 -5.63 -8.11 -3.86
C LEU A 120 -5.17 -8.86 -5.11
N ARG A 121 -4.71 -8.14 -6.15
CA ARG A 121 -4.16 -8.77 -7.37
C ARG A 121 -2.94 -9.61 -7.07
N THR A 122 -2.00 -9.05 -6.33
CA THR A 122 -0.79 -9.76 -5.90
C THR A 122 -1.16 -10.99 -5.07
N SER A 123 -2.05 -10.84 -4.10
CA SER A 123 -2.58 -11.92 -3.27
C SER A 123 -3.21 -13.05 -4.08
N ALA A 124 -3.99 -12.73 -5.12
CA ALA A 124 -4.57 -13.73 -6.01
C ALA A 124 -3.48 -14.51 -6.78
N CYS A 125 -2.43 -13.83 -7.24
CA CYS A 125 -1.30 -14.48 -7.93
C CYS A 125 -0.50 -15.42 -7.02
N PHE A 126 -0.38 -15.10 -5.73
CA PHE A 126 0.35 -15.89 -4.75
C PHE A 126 -0.53 -16.89 -3.97
N ASN A 127 -1.78 -17.09 -4.39
CA ASN A 127 -2.74 -18.00 -3.75
C ASN A 127 -2.91 -17.73 -2.23
N VAL A 128 -2.94 -16.45 -1.86
CA VAL A 128 -3.23 -16.01 -0.48
C VAL A 128 -4.68 -16.37 -0.14
N ASN A 129 -4.89 -17.04 1.00
CA ASN A 129 -6.19 -17.56 1.43
C ASN A 129 -7.18 -16.46 1.81
N ALA A 130 -6.70 -15.35 2.39
CA ALA A 130 -7.54 -14.22 2.75
C ALA A 130 -6.72 -12.92 2.94
N LEU A 131 -7.39 -11.80 2.69
CA LEU A 131 -6.93 -10.46 3.02
C LEU A 131 -7.77 -9.93 4.19
N VAL A 132 -7.10 -9.54 5.28
CA VAL A 132 -7.74 -9.08 6.52
C VAL A 132 -7.50 -7.58 6.70
N LEU A 133 -8.55 -6.81 6.93
CA LEU A 133 -8.50 -5.38 7.21
C LEU A 133 -9.24 -5.04 8.51
N PRO A 134 -8.81 -3.99 9.24
CA PRO A 134 -9.56 -3.50 10.38
C PRO A 134 -10.90 -2.89 9.93
N HIS A 135 -11.91 -3.07 10.77
CA HIS A 135 -13.23 -2.48 10.55
C HIS A 135 -13.17 -0.96 10.65
N ASN A 136 -12.26 -0.40 11.44
CA ASN A 136 -12.04 1.04 11.52
C ASN A 136 -10.83 1.42 10.67
N HIS A 137 -10.84 2.61 10.06
CA HIS A 137 -9.71 3.13 9.26
C HIS A 137 -9.34 2.30 8.01
N SER A 138 -10.27 1.50 7.49
CA SER A 138 -10.18 0.92 6.14
C SER A 138 -11.45 1.20 5.35
N PRO A 139 -11.38 1.39 4.02
CA PRO A 139 -12.55 1.57 3.19
C PRO A 139 -13.40 0.28 3.18
N SER A 140 -14.73 0.44 3.15
CA SER A 140 -15.65 -0.66 2.86
C SER A 140 -15.48 -1.14 1.42
N GLU A 141 -15.92 -2.36 1.14
CA GLU A 141 -15.97 -2.89 -0.22
C GLU A 141 -16.73 -1.93 -1.14
N ASN A 142 -16.13 -1.57 -2.28
CA ASN A 142 -16.72 -0.64 -3.23
C ASN A 142 -16.16 -0.84 -4.65
N ALA A 143 -16.74 -0.12 -5.60
CA ALA A 143 -16.38 -0.21 -7.01
C ALA A 143 -14.93 0.21 -7.30
N SER A 144 -14.35 1.13 -6.52
CA SER A 144 -12.96 1.58 -6.68
C SER A 144 -11.97 0.46 -6.34
N ILE A 145 -12.18 -0.24 -5.22
CA ILE A 145 -11.38 -1.42 -4.84
C ILE A 145 -11.52 -2.50 -5.93
N ALA A 146 -12.75 -2.80 -6.33
CA ALA A 146 -13.04 -3.85 -7.30
C ALA A 146 -12.39 -3.58 -8.67
N LYS A 147 -12.43 -2.32 -9.12
CA LYS A 147 -11.80 -1.89 -10.37
C LYS A 147 -10.28 -1.98 -10.31
N ALA A 148 -9.66 -1.51 -9.22
CA ALA A 148 -8.22 -1.61 -9.02
C ALA A 148 -7.76 -3.08 -8.91
N ALA A 149 -8.57 -3.93 -8.28
CA ALA A 149 -8.34 -5.36 -8.13
C ALA A 149 -8.50 -6.16 -9.43
N SER A 150 -9.11 -5.60 -10.47
CA SER A 150 -9.29 -6.24 -11.79
C SER A 150 -9.85 -7.68 -11.71
N GLY A 151 -10.82 -7.90 -10.83
CA GLY A 151 -11.47 -9.20 -10.59
C GLY A 151 -10.92 -10.01 -9.41
N ALA A 152 -9.78 -9.64 -8.83
CA ALA A 152 -9.20 -10.34 -7.67
C ALA A 152 -10.03 -10.21 -6.38
N LEU A 153 -10.86 -9.17 -6.27
CA LEU A 153 -11.81 -8.98 -5.15
C LEU A 153 -12.81 -10.15 -5.02
N ASP A 154 -13.08 -10.84 -6.12
CA ASP A 154 -13.99 -11.98 -6.20
C ASP A 154 -13.30 -13.34 -6.09
N ILE A 155 -11.97 -13.33 -5.99
CA ILE A 155 -11.14 -14.54 -5.91
C ILE A 155 -10.59 -14.69 -4.49
N VAL A 156 -10.06 -13.60 -3.93
CA VAL A 156 -9.46 -13.58 -2.59
C VAL A 156 -10.48 -13.04 -1.59
N PRO A 157 -10.86 -13.80 -0.55
CA PRO A 157 -11.73 -13.33 0.51
C PRO A 157 -11.20 -12.06 1.19
N LEU A 158 -12.06 -11.04 1.28
CA LEU A 158 -11.79 -9.78 1.95
C LEU A 158 -12.53 -9.74 3.29
N ILE A 159 -11.81 -9.81 4.40
CA ILE A 159 -12.40 -9.98 5.73
C ILE A 159 -12.14 -8.75 6.58
N TYR A 160 -13.21 -8.22 7.19
CA TYR A 160 -13.13 -7.10 8.10
C TYR A 160 -13.18 -7.59 9.54
N VAL A 161 -12.11 -7.39 10.28
CA VAL A 161 -12.05 -7.71 11.71
C VAL A 161 -12.24 -6.44 12.52
N ILE A 162 -12.96 -6.52 13.63
CA ILE A 162 -12.88 -5.46 14.64
C ILE A 162 -11.40 -5.37 15.03
N PRO A 163 -10.78 -4.18 15.05
CA PRO A 163 -9.39 -4.06 15.48
C PRO A 163 -9.26 -4.81 16.80
N ILE A 164 -8.36 -5.79 16.86
CA ILE A 164 -8.09 -6.49 18.11
C ILE A 164 -7.63 -5.39 19.07
N PRO A 165 -8.43 -4.98 20.07
CA PRO A 165 -7.86 -4.11 21.06
C PRO A 165 -6.77 -4.96 21.70
N ILE A 166 -5.60 -4.37 21.86
CA ILE A 166 -4.39 -4.90 22.51
C ILE A 166 -4.66 -5.52 23.92
N THR A 167 -5.90 -5.53 24.40
CA THR A 167 -6.37 -5.67 25.77
C THR A 167 -7.07 -6.99 26.10
N ARG A 168 -6.71 -8.14 25.50
CA ARG A 168 -7.26 -9.42 26.01
C ARG A 168 -6.29 -10.52 26.43
N GLN A 169 -4.98 -10.32 26.32
CA GLN A 169 -4.02 -11.18 27.02
C GLN A 169 -2.83 -10.39 27.59
N THR A 170 -2.71 -10.41 28.92
CA THR A 170 -1.56 -10.05 29.79
C THR A 170 -1.20 -8.57 30.02
N ASP A 171 -1.92 -7.92 30.93
CA ASP A 171 -1.84 -6.49 31.27
C ASP A 171 -0.68 -6.04 32.21
N GLY A 172 0.34 -6.86 32.48
CA GLY A 172 1.45 -6.47 33.37
C GLY A 172 2.73 -6.05 32.65
N GLN A 173 3.14 -6.84 31.66
CA GLN A 173 4.46 -6.71 31.03
C GLN A 173 4.42 -5.84 29.77
N ARG A 174 3.27 -5.78 29.08
CA ARG A 174 3.15 -5.07 27.79
C ARG A 174 3.03 -3.55 27.93
N TRP A 175 2.45 -3.03 29.02
CA TRP A 175 2.47 -1.59 29.28
C TRP A 175 3.89 -1.06 29.51
N LYS A 176 4.74 -1.81 30.21
CA LYS A 176 6.17 -1.47 30.35
C LYS A 176 6.90 -1.53 29.01
N LYS A 177 6.66 -2.57 28.20
CA LYS A 177 7.25 -2.67 26.85
C LYS A 177 6.79 -1.51 25.95
N SER A 178 5.49 -1.24 25.86
CA SER A 178 4.93 -0.14 25.04
C SER A 178 5.46 1.24 25.46
N HIS A 179 5.61 1.50 26.77
CA HIS A 179 6.22 2.75 27.23
C HIS A 179 7.70 2.87 26.82
N ASN A 180 8.44 1.75 26.79
CA ASN A 180 9.84 1.75 26.36
C ASN A 180 9.96 1.93 24.84
N GLU A 181 9.08 1.29 24.05
CA GLU A 181 9.02 1.47 22.59
C GLU A 181 8.72 2.93 22.22
N VAL A 182 7.71 3.56 22.85
CA VAL A 182 7.37 4.97 22.60
C VAL A 182 8.54 5.89 22.98
N LYS A 183 9.26 5.60 24.07
CA LYS A 183 10.47 6.34 24.45
C LYS A 183 11.60 6.15 23.42
N SER A 184 11.81 4.94 22.91
CA SER A 184 12.84 4.64 21.90
C SER A 184 12.52 5.33 20.57
N ILE A 185 11.25 5.35 20.16
CA ILE A 185 10.79 6.07 18.97
C ILE A 185 11.00 7.57 19.13
N ALA A 186 10.59 8.16 20.25
CA ALA A 186 10.80 9.58 20.52
C ALA A 186 12.29 9.94 20.53
N ARG A 187 13.14 9.13 21.18
CA ARG A 187 14.60 9.32 21.20
C ARG A 187 15.19 9.27 19.79
N ALA A 188 14.84 8.26 19.00
CA ALA A 188 15.28 8.14 17.61
C ALA A 188 14.88 9.39 16.80
N PHE A 189 13.65 9.86 16.96
CA PHE A 189 13.14 11.03 16.24
C PHE A 189 13.91 12.32 16.58
N PHE A 190 14.17 12.57 17.86
CA PHE A 190 14.94 13.73 18.28
C PHE A 190 16.40 13.68 17.80
N ILE A 191 17.05 12.51 17.90
CA ILE A 191 18.41 12.33 17.41
C ILE A 191 18.46 12.54 15.90
N THR A 192 17.56 11.91 15.14
CA THR A 192 17.47 12.11 13.68
C THR A 192 17.27 13.58 13.34
N SER A 193 16.32 14.25 14.00
CA SER A 193 16.01 15.66 13.72
C SER A 193 17.22 16.57 13.93
N ILE A 194 17.99 16.35 14.99
CA ILE A 194 19.21 17.10 15.27
C ILE A 194 20.29 16.78 14.23
N MET A 195 20.54 15.51 13.93
CA MET A 195 21.57 15.10 12.95
C MET A 195 21.25 15.61 11.55
N PHE A 196 20.02 15.35 11.09
CA PHE A 196 19.53 15.80 9.80
C PHE A 196 19.54 17.33 9.70
N GLY A 197 18.99 18.02 10.70
CA GLY A 197 18.93 19.49 10.72
C GLY A 197 20.33 20.11 10.70
N SER A 198 21.24 19.61 11.53
CA SER A 198 22.64 20.10 11.59
C SER A 198 23.36 19.88 10.26
N MET A 199 23.19 18.70 9.65
CA MET A 199 23.92 18.35 8.43
C MET A 199 23.32 19.01 7.18
N ALA A 200 21.99 19.19 7.14
CA ALA A 200 21.33 19.98 6.10
C ALA A 200 21.74 21.46 6.17
N LEU A 201 21.80 22.04 7.38
CA LEU A 201 22.33 23.40 7.58
C LEU A 201 23.79 23.49 7.14
N TYR A 202 24.62 22.51 7.50
CA TYR A 202 26.02 22.46 7.05
C TYR A 202 26.11 22.43 5.52
N GLY A 203 25.34 21.59 4.82
CA GLY A 203 25.31 21.53 3.36
C GLY A 203 24.88 22.85 2.71
N ASN A 204 23.95 23.58 3.34
CA ASN A 204 23.49 24.88 2.86
C ASN A 204 24.50 26.02 3.11
N ILE A 205 25.30 25.96 4.16
CA ILE A 205 26.21 27.05 4.54
C ILE A 205 27.63 26.81 4.00
N THR A 206 28.06 25.56 3.88
CA THR A 206 29.43 25.22 3.53
C THR A 206 29.80 25.68 2.12
N LYS A 207 31.05 26.11 1.97
CA LYS A 207 31.66 26.50 0.70
C LYS A 207 32.46 25.37 0.05
N ARG A 208 32.63 24.24 0.74
CA ARG A 208 33.31 23.05 0.20
C ARG A 208 32.39 22.37 -0.80
N ASP A 209 32.91 22.00 -1.96
CA ASP A 209 32.16 21.20 -2.94
C ASP A 209 32.01 19.75 -2.44
N LEU A 210 30.77 19.33 -2.16
CA LEU A 210 30.43 17.98 -1.71
C LEU A 210 29.98 17.07 -2.86
N THR A 211 30.09 17.50 -4.11
CA THR A 211 29.59 16.74 -5.27
C THR A 211 30.28 15.37 -5.39
N SER A 212 31.61 15.33 -5.24
CA SER A 212 32.38 14.08 -5.27
C SER A 212 31.99 13.14 -4.13
N MET A 213 31.88 13.67 -2.91
CA MET A 213 31.39 12.93 -1.74
C MET A 213 29.98 12.37 -2.00
N GLY A 214 29.09 13.16 -2.59
CA GLY A 214 27.72 12.73 -2.92
C GLY A 214 27.68 11.56 -3.90
N SER A 215 28.57 11.55 -4.90
CA SER A 215 28.70 10.40 -5.83
C SER A 215 29.13 9.13 -5.12
N PHE A 216 30.12 9.23 -4.22
CA PHE A 216 30.57 8.09 -3.41
C PHE A 216 29.47 7.58 -2.47
N LEU A 217 28.74 8.48 -1.81
CA LEU A 217 27.65 8.11 -0.91
C LEU A 217 26.48 7.43 -1.65
N ARG A 218 26.18 7.83 -2.89
CA ARG A 218 25.19 7.13 -3.73
C ARG A 218 25.60 5.68 -4.03
N MET A 219 26.89 5.41 -4.25
CA MET A 219 27.39 4.05 -4.36
C MET A 219 27.28 3.29 -3.03
N GLY A 220 27.55 3.97 -1.90
CA GLY A 220 27.36 3.42 -0.56
C GLY A 220 25.92 2.99 -0.29
N VAL A 221 24.92 3.76 -0.74
CA VAL A 221 23.49 3.39 -0.63
C VAL A 221 23.20 2.08 -1.37
N TRP A 222 23.73 1.90 -2.58
CA TRP A 222 23.60 0.62 -3.30
C TRP A 222 24.23 -0.54 -2.53
N GLY A 223 25.40 -0.33 -1.91
CA GLY A 223 26.02 -1.33 -1.03
C GLY A 223 25.14 -1.69 0.16
N LEU A 224 24.51 -0.71 0.80
CA LEU A 224 23.61 -0.92 1.94
C LEU A 224 22.34 -1.68 1.54
N ILE A 225 21.78 -1.40 0.35
CA ILE A 225 20.62 -2.13 -0.19
C ILE A 225 21.00 -3.61 -0.38
N ILE A 226 22.13 -3.88 -1.03
CA ILE A 226 22.61 -5.25 -1.26
C ILE A 226 22.85 -5.96 0.08
N ALA A 227 23.53 -5.31 1.02
CA ALA A 227 23.79 -5.88 2.35
C ALA A 227 22.49 -6.18 3.11
N SER A 228 21.46 -5.32 2.99
CA SER A 228 20.14 -5.54 3.60
C SER A 228 19.42 -6.74 2.98
N VAL A 229 19.50 -6.90 1.65
CA VAL A 229 18.91 -8.06 0.95
C VAL A 229 19.65 -9.36 1.33
N VAL A 230 20.99 -9.33 1.43
CA VAL A 230 21.75 -10.50 1.87
C VAL A 230 21.41 -10.87 3.32
N ASN A 231 21.29 -9.88 4.20
CA ASN A 231 20.91 -10.13 5.60
C ASN A 231 19.50 -10.68 5.75
N LEU A 232 18.60 -10.42 4.79
CA LEU A 232 17.26 -11.01 4.76
C LEU A 232 17.32 -12.54 4.67
N PHE A 233 18.30 -13.11 3.96
CA PHE A 233 18.48 -14.56 3.86
C PHE A 233 19.33 -15.15 4.99
N LEU A 234 20.29 -14.37 5.52
CA LEU A 234 21.18 -14.84 6.59
C LEU A 234 20.59 -14.69 7.99
N GLY A 235 19.72 -13.70 8.21
CA GLY A 235 19.12 -13.42 9.52
C GLY A 235 20.13 -13.05 10.61
N SER A 236 21.31 -12.51 10.25
CA SER A 236 22.39 -12.32 11.20
C SER A 236 22.30 -10.99 11.97
N GLY A 237 22.15 -11.07 13.29
CA GLY A 237 22.10 -9.90 14.19
C GLY A 237 23.31 -8.95 14.09
N PRO A 238 24.56 -9.44 14.03
CA PRO A 238 25.73 -8.57 13.89
C PRO A 238 25.77 -7.79 12.56
N LEU A 239 25.32 -8.41 11.47
CA LEU A 239 25.25 -7.76 10.16
C LEU A 239 24.15 -6.68 10.16
N ASP A 240 22.99 -6.97 10.76
CA ASP A 240 21.91 -5.98 10.91
C ASP A 240 22.37 -4.74 11.70
N PHE A 241 23.12 -4.96 12.79
CA PHE A 241 23.74 -3.88 13.56
C PHE A 241 24.73 -3.07 12.70
N ALA A 242 25.63 -3.75 11.98
CA ALA A 242 26.62 -3.09 11.13
C ALA A 242 25.97 -2.28 9.99
N VAL A 243 24.97 -2.85 9.31
CA VAL A 243 24.22 -2.17 8.25
C VAL A 243 23.50 -0.94 8.80
N SER A 244 22.85 -1.05 9.96
CA SER A 244 22.15 0.07 10.58
C SER A 244 23.13 1.17 11.00
N PHE A 245 24.29 0.82 11.58
CA PHE A 245 25.32 1.78 11.96
C PHE A 245 25.92 2.52 10.76
N ILE A 246 26.31 1.79 9.72
CA ILE A 246 26.86 2.39 8.48
C ILE A 246 25.79 3.24 7.79
N SER A 247 24.52 2.80 7.80
CA SER A 247 23.40 3.57 7.24
C SER A 247 23.26 4.93 7.89
N VAL A 248 23.31 5.03 9.22
CA VAL A 248 23.25 6.33 9.93
C VAL A 248 24.35 7.27 9.42
N ILE A 249 25.59 6.79 9.28
CA ILE A 249 26.71 7.62 8.80
C ILE A 249 26.49 8.04 7.35
N VAL A 250 26.18 7.08 6.46
CA VAL A 250 26.02 7.33 5.03
C VAL A 250 24.89 8.33 4.76
N PHE A 251 23.71 8.12 5.34
CA PHE A 251 22.56 9.00 5.12
C PHE A 251 22.73 10.37 5.78
N THR A 252 23.41 10.44 6.93
CA THR A 252 23.76 11.73 7.55
C THR A 252 24.69 12.53 6.64
N LEU A 253 25.79 11.94 6.18
CA LEU A 253 26.71 12.63 5.27
C LEU A 253 26.03 12.98 3.93
N LYS A 254 25.17 12.10 3.43
CA LYS A 254 24.42 12.31 2.19
C LYS A 254 23.46 13.49 2.31
N THR A 255 22.87 13.71 3.48
CA THR A 255 21.99 14.85 3.76
C THR A 255 22.68 16.18 3.45
N ALA A 256 23.96 16.36 3.79
CA ALA A 256 24.67 17.60 3.45
C ALA A 256 24.90 17.74 1.95
N SER A 257 25.30 16.67 1.26
CA SER A 257 25.48 16.67 -0.19
C SER A 257 24.17 16.98 -0.91
N ASP A 258 23.05 16.42 -0.45
CA ASP A 258 21.75 16.64 -1.05
C ASP A 258 21.20 18.04 -0.77
N ALA A 259 21.39 18.57 0.45
CA ALA A 259 21.07 19.95 0.78
C ALA A 259 21.87 20.94 -0.09
N GLN A 260 23.18 20.71 -0.25
CA GLN A 260 24.01 21.53 -1.13
C GLN A 260 23.55 21.45 -2.59
N ARG A 261 23.23 20.25 -3.09
CA ARG A 261 22.71 20.08 -4.45
C ARG A 261 21.41 20.87 -4.68
N ILE A 262 20.49 20.89 -3.72
CA ILE A 262 19.23 21.65 -3.82
C ILE A 262 19.52 23.15 -3.91
N LYS A 263 20.42 23.64 -3.05
CA LYS A 263 20.90 25.02 -3.09
C LYS A 263 21.52 25.37 -4.45
N ASP A 264 22.37 24.50 -4.99
CA ASP A 264 23.04 24.73 -6.28
C ASP A 264 22.05 24.74 -7.44
N VAL A 265 21.04 23.87 -7.43
CA VAL A 265 19.95 23.87 -8.42
C VAL A 265 19.17 25.19 -8.36
N TYR A 266 18.85 25.68 -7.17
CA TYR A 266 18.15 26.95 -7.00
C TYR A 266 18.93 28.12 -7.62
N TYR A 267 20.24 28.20 -7.38
CA TYR A 267 21.07 29.28 -7.94
C TYR A 267 21.34 29.13 -9.44
N LYS A 268 21.51 27.91 -9.96
CA LYS A 268 21.78 27.67 -11.39
C LYS A 268 20.59 27.94 -12.30
N TYR A 269 19.37 27.81 -11.79
CA TYR A 269 18.15 27.92 -12.59
C TYR A 269 17.28 29.12 -12.21
N ASN A 270 17.86 30.13 -11.56
CA ASN A 270 17.19 31.39 -11.24
C ASN A 270 16.95 32.31 -12.47
N ASP A 271 17.14 31.79 -13.69
CA ASP A 271 17.07 32.52 -14.97
C ASP A 271 15.74 32.28 -15.75
N GLY A 272 14.65 31.92 -15.04
CA GLY A 272 13.28 32.01 -15.58
C GLY A 272 12.70 30.76 -16.28
N SER A 273 13.36 29.59 -16.27
CA SER A 273 12.75 28.34 -16.77
C SER A 273 11.95 27.60 -15.66
N GLU A 274 10.68 27.99 -15.50
CA GLU A 274 9.78 27.59 -14.40
C GLU A 274 9.48 26.07 -14.31
N THR A 275 9.54 25.35 -15.43
CA THR A 275 9.19 23.92 -15.49
C THR A 275 10.32 22.97 -15.09
N ALA A 276 11.58 23.37 -15.27
CA ALA A 276 12.74 22.55 -14.91
C ALA A 276 13.09 22.67 -13.41
N THR A 277 12.98 23.88 -12.86
CA THR A 277 13.20 24.20 -11.45
C THR A 277 12.25 23.44 -10.53
N THR A 278 10.95 23.42 -10.85
CA THR A 278 9.93 22.78 -10.03
C THR A 278 10.15 21.26 -9.91
N LYS A 279 10.45 20.57 -11.02
CA LYS A 279 10.71 19.13 -11.00
C LYS A 279 11.96 18.78 -10.19
N LEU A 280 13.04 19.55 -10.36
CA LEU A 280 14.28 19.32 -9.63
C LEU A 280 14.14 19.62 -8.13
N ALA A 281 13.34 20.62 -7.76
CA ALA A 281 13.03 20.92 -6.36
C ALA A 281 12.24 19.78 -5.70
N ILE A 282 11.22 19.22 -6.37
CA ILE A 282 10.47 18.07 -5.86
C ILE A 282 11.38 16.85 -5.67
N LEU A 283 12.25 16.55 -6.65
CA LEU A 283 13.21 15.45 -6.53
C LEU A 283 14.21 15.67 -5.40
N GLY A 284 14.67 16.91 -5.21
CA GLY A 284 15.54 17.30 -4.09
C GLY A 284 14.87 17.09 -2.74
N ALA A 285 13.66 17.63 -2.56
CA ALA A 285 12.88 17.46 -1.34
C ALA A 285 12.59 15.98 -1.04
N THR A 286 12.26 15.20 -2.07
CA THR A 286 12.06 13.75 -1.95
C THR A 286 13.32 13.03 -1.48
N SER A 287 14.49 13.41 -2.01
CA SER A 287 15.77 12.82 -1.59
C SER A 287 16.09 13.11 -0.11
N LEU A 288 15.90 14.36 0.33
CA LEU A 288 16.08 14.74 1.73
C LEU A 288 15.11 14.02 2.67
N TYR A 289 13.85 13.86 2.25
CA TYR A 289 12.88 13.08 3.00
C TYR A 289 13.32 11.61 3.16
N LEU A 290 13.80 10.98 2.08
CA LEU A 290 14.31 9.61 2.14
C LEU A 290 15.54 9.50 3.05
N ASP A 291 16.45 10.48 3.03
CA ASP A 291 17.60 10.49 3.94
C ASP A 291 17.16 10.60 5.41
N PHE A 292 16.21 11.48 5.72
CA PHE A 292 15.64 11.60 7.07
C PHE A 292 15.03 10.28 7.54
N ILE A 293 14.18 9.67 6.72
CA ILE A 293 13.53 8.39 7.06
C ILE A 293 14.56 7.28 7.23
N ASN A 294 15.58 7.20 6.39
CA ASN A 294 16.59 6.16 6.50
C ASN A 294 17.49 6.32 7.73
N ILE A 295 17.86 7.54 8.11
CA ILE A 295 18.55 7.80 9.39
C ILE A 295 17.65 7.36 10.55
N PHE A 296 16.38 7.76 10.53
CA PHE A 296 15.41 7.41 11.56
C PHE A 296 15.20 5.90 11.72
N LEU A 297 14.95 5.19 10.63
CA LEU A 297 14.76 3.74 10.65
C LEU A 297 16.03 3.01 11.11
N SER A 298 17.20 3.50 10.72
CA SER A 298 18.49 2.91 11.11
C SER A 298 18.79 3.16 12.59
N LEU A 299 18.48 4.35 13.12
CA LEU A 299 18.55 4.64 14.55
C LEU A 299 17.54 3.83 15.36
N LEU A 300 16.31 3.66 14.85
CA LEU A 300 15.32 2.80 15.48
C LEU A 300 15.84 1.37 15.62
N ARG A 301 16.42 0.79 14.55
CA ARG A 301 17.02 -0.56 14.61
C ARG A 301 18.15 -0.63 15.63
N LEU A 302 19.06 0.35 15.64
CA LEU A 302 20.17 0.39 16.59
C LEU A 302 19.74 0.55 18.06
N LEU A 303 18.68 1.34 18.31
CA LEU A 303 18.17 1.58 19.65
C LEU A 303 17.27 0.44 20.13
N ASN A 304 16.56 -0.23 19.22
CA ASN A 304 15.72 -1.38 19.54
C ASN A 304 16.52 -2.66 19.77
N ASN A 305 17.65 -2.85 19.07
CA ASN A 305 18.54 -4.01 19.26
C ASN A 305 19.34 -3.98 20.58
N ARG A 306 19.03 -3.05 21.51
CA ARG A 306 19.74 -2.83 22.79
C ARG A 306 18.93 -3.21 24.04
N ASP A 307 17.69 -3.66 23.87
CA ASP A 307 16.80 -4.19 24.92
C ASP A 307 16.43 -5.65 24.65
#